data_AF-G9KRK9-F1
#
_entry.id   AF-G9KRK9-F1
#
_cell.length_a   1.000
_cell.length_b   1.000
_cell.length_c   1.000
_cell.angle_alpha   90.00
_cell.angle_beta   90.00
_cell.angle_gamma   90.00
#
_symmetry.space_group_name_H-M   'P 1'
#
loop_
_entity.id
_entity.type
_entity.pdbx_description
1 polymer ?
#
loop_
_entity_poly.entity_id
_entity_poly.type
_entity_poly.pdbx_seq_one_letter_code
_entity_poly.pdbx_strand_id
1 'polypeptide(L)'
;KQLGLVALGFAFLHVLYTLVIPIRYYVRWTLKNRTITQALAKTDDPFSTTTAWLNDSYIALGILGFFLFVLLGITSLPSVSNMVNWREFRFVQSKLGYLTLILCTAHTMVYGGKKFLSPSSLRWYLPSAYVIALIIPCTVLVIKFILILPCIDKTLTRIRQGWERTSKPTSNGQYL
;
A
#
# COMPACT_ATOMS: atom_id res chain seq x y z
N LYS A 1 -13.80 -6.86 -6.97
CA LYS A 1 -13.20 -7.61 -8.10
C LYS A 1 -12.75 -6.68 -9.23
N GLN A 2 -13.66 -5.96 -9.91
CA GLN A 2 -13.30 -5.11 -11.06
C GLN A 2 -12.24 -4.03 -10.74
N LEU A 3 -12.44 -3.25 -9.67
CA LEU A 3 -11.46 -2.24 -9.22
C LEU A 3 -10.09 -2.84 -8.89
N GLY A 4 -10.06 -4.05 -8.34
CA GLY A 4 -8.80 -4.75 -8.02
C GLY A 4 -8.01 -5.17 -9.26
N LEU A 5 -8.71 -5.62 -10.31
CA LEU A 5 -8.09 -5.97 -11.60
C LEU A 5 -7.57 -4.74 -12.34
N VAL A 6 -8.33 -3.65 -12.34
CA VAL A 6 -7.87 -2.36 -12.90
C VAL A 6 -6.63 -1.87 -12.17
N ALA A 7 -6.64 -1.91 -10.83
CA ALA A 7 -5.50 -1.54 -10.02
C ALA A 7 -4.27 -2.43 -10.29
N LEU A 8 -4.46 -3.74 -10.50
CA LEU A 8 -3.40 -4.65 -10.92
C LEU A 8 -2.81 -4.28 -12.29
N GLY A 9 -3.66 -3.86 -13.24
CA GLY A 9 -3.21 -3.36 -14.55
C GLY A 9 -2.31 -2.13 -14.43
N PHE A 10 -2.69 -1.15 -13.61
CA PHE A 10 -1.84 0.01 -13.32
C PHE A 10 -0.55 -0.37 -12.58
N ALA A 11 -0.60 -1.34 -11.67
CA ALA A 11 0.60 -1.84 -11.00
C ALA A 11 1.56 -2.50 -11.99
N PHE A 12 1.06 -3.27 -12.96
CA PHE A 12 1.88 -3.87 -14.02
C PHE A 12 2.56 -2.80 -14.87
N LEU A 13 1.80 -1.78 -15.28
CA LEU A 13 2.33 -0.64 -16.01
C LEU A 13 3.41 0.07 -15.18
N HIS A 14 3.15 0.35 -13.90
CA HIS A 14 4.13 0.97 -13.00
C HIS A 14 5.45 0.17 -12.92
N VAL A 15 5.38 -1.17 -12.84
CA VAL A 15 6.56 -2.04 -12.84
C VAL A 15 7.34 -1.92 -14.15
N LEU A 16 6.67 -2.01 -15.31
CA LEU A 16 7.33 -1.87 -16.62
C LEU A 16 8.03 -0.51 -16.78
N TYR A 17 7.35 0.58 -16.42
CA TYR A 17 7.92 1.92 -16.49
C TYR A 17 9.09 2.12 -15.52
N THR A 18 9.12 1.40 -14.41
CA THR A 18 10.22 1.43 -13.45
C THR A 18 11.43 0.65 -13.97
N LEU A 19 11.22 -0.55 -14.54
CA LEU A 19 12.30 -1.40 -15.07
C LEU A 19 12.98 -0.80 -16.30
N VAL A 20 12.28 0.02 -17.09
CA VAL A 20 12.87 0.70 -18.27
C VAL A 20 13.67 1.96 -17.92
N ILE A 21 13.60 2.48 -16.68
CA ILE A 21 14.34 3.68 -16.23
C ILE A 21 15.82 3.70 -16.64
N PRO A 22 16.64 2.65 -16.38
CA PRO A 22 18.08 2.67 -16.73
C PRO A 22 18.36 2.67 -18.23
N ILE A 23 17.36 2.34 -19.07
CA ILE A 23 17.49 2.34 -20.53
C ILE A 23 17.26 3.75 -21.11
N ARG A 24 16.47 4.58 -20.42
CA ARG A 24 16.08 5.91 -20.91
C ARG A 24 17.29 6.82 -21.10
N TYR A 25 17.35 7.49 -22.26
CA TYR A 25 18.43 8.41 -22.62
C TYR A 25 18.67 9.49 -21.57
N TYR A 26 17.60 10.14 -21.08
CA TYR A 26 17.70 11.18 -20.05
C TYR A 26 18.41 10.71 -18.78
N VAL A 27 18.10 9.49 -18.31
CA VAL A 27 18.70 8.92 -17.09
C VAL A 27 20.17 8.61 -17.33
N ARG A 28 20.49 7.96 -18.47
CA ARG A 28 21.87 7.67 -18.88
C ARG A 28 22.71 8.94 -19.02
N TRP A 29 22.15 9.97 -19.66
CA TRP A 29 22.80 11.27 -19.80
C TRP A 29 23.03 11.93 -18.44
N THR A 30 22.03 11.92 -17.54
CA THR A 30 22.15 12.51 -16.20
C THR A 30 23.20 11.82 -15.35
N LEU A 31 23.25 10.48 -15.37
CA LEU A 31 24.27 9.71 -14.65
C LEU A 31 25.67 10.03 -15.18
N LYS A 32 25.86 9.99 -16.51
CA LYS A 32 27.14 10.36 -17.14
C LYS A 32 27.56 11.78 -16.79
N ASN A 33 26.65 12.74 -16.90
CA ASN A 33 26.93 14.14 -16.58
C ASN A 33 27.37 14.29 -15.12
N ARG A 34 26.66 13.68 -14.16
CA ARG A 34 27.04 13.68 -12.73
C ARG A 34 28.45 13.12 -12.52
N THR A 35 28.74 11.95 -13.09
CA THR A 35 30.06 11.32 -12.98
C THR A 35 31.17 12.20 -13.57
N ILE A 36 30.95 12.78 -14.76
CA ILE A 36 31.92 13.69 -15.39
C ILE A 36 32.12 14.94 -14.54
N THR A 37 31.05 15.56 -14.05
CA THR A 37 31.14 16.76 -13.20
C THR A 37 31.87 16.49 -11.88
N GLN A 38 31.63 15.35 -11.24
CA GLN A 38 32.33 14.95 -10.01
C GLN A 38 33.82 14.72 -10.27
N ALA A 39 34.15 14.04 -11.39
CA ALA A 39 35.53 13.80 -11.79
C ALA A 39 36.29 15.10 -12.09
N LEU A 40 35.67 16.04 -12.78
CA LEU A 40 36.26 17.36 -13.07
C LEU A 40 36.42 18.21 -11.81
N ALA A 41 35.45 18.15 -10.89
CA ALA A 41 35.51 18.89 -9.62
C ALA A 41 36.49 18.27 -8.61
N LYS A 42 37.00 17.05 -8.85
CA LYS A 42 37.85 16.28 -7.92
C LYS A 42 37.25 16.18 -6.51
N THR A 43 35.93 16.09 -6.44
CA THR A 43 35.17 15.96 -5.19
C THR A 43 34.75 14.52 -4.99
N ASP A 44 35.01 13.98 -3.80
CA ASP A 44 34.53 12.66 -3.40
C ASP A 44 33.11 12.77 -2.79
N ASP A 45 32.22 11.86 -3.19
CA ASP A 45 30.87 11.73 -2.63
C ASP A 45 30.80 10.43 -1.80
N PRO A 46 30.94 10.51 -0.47
CA PRO A 46 31.01 9.31 0.37
C PRO A 46 29.69 8.54 0.34
N PHE A 47 29.78 7.22 0.31
CA PHE A 47 28.61 6.36 0.26
C PHE A 47 27.73 6.51 1.51
N SER A 48 26.52 7.06 1.31
CA SER A 48 25.52 7.17 2.37
C SER A 48 24.80 5.83 2.57
N THR A 49 25.19 5.11 3.62
CA THR A 49 24.56 3.83 4.01
C THR A 49 23.07 3.99 4.29
N THR A 50 22.64 5.10 4.90
CA THR A 50 21.22 5.36 5.20
C THR A 50 20.40 5.49 3.92
N THR A 51 20.95 6.17 2.91
CA THR A 51 20.28 6.34 1.61
C THR A 51 20.21 5.01 0.86
N ALA A 52 21.27 4.20 0.91
CA ALA A 52 21.27 2.86 0.32
C ALA A 52 20.20 1.95 0.95
N TRP A 53 20.16 1.87 2.28
CA TRP A 53 19.15 1.09 3.00
C TRP A 53 17.72 1.50 2.64
N LEU A 54 17.44 2.81 2.58
CA LEU A 54 16.12 3.30 2.17
C LEU A 54 15.78 2.88 0.74
N ASN A 55 16.73 3.02 -0.20
CA ASN A 55 16.52 2.65 -1.59
C ASN A 55 16.22 1.16 -1.76
N ASP A 56 17.05 0.31 -1.17
CA ASP A 56 16.89 -1.15 -1.28
C ASP A 56 15.60 -1.62 -0.58
N SER A 57 15.27 -1.03 0.57
CA SER A 57 14.06 -1.39 1.33
C SER A 57 12.79 -1.05 0.57
N TYR A 58 12.66 0.14 -0.02
CA TYR A 58 11.42 0.48 -0.74
C TYR A 58 11.27 -0.41 -1.97
N ILE A 59 12.35 -0.71 -2.70
CA ILE A 59 12.31 -1.61 -3.86
C ILE A 59 11.86 -3.00 -3.44
N ALA A 60 12.44 -3.57 -2.38
CA ALA A 60 12.07 -4.89 -1.87
C ALA A 60 10.59 -4.96 -1.46
N LEU A 61 10.08 -3.93 -0.76
CA LEU A 61 8.66 -3.82 -0.40
C LEU A 61 7.75 -3.78 -1.63
N GLY A 62 8.17 -3.05 -2.68
CA GLY A 62 7.45 -2.96 -3.94
C GLY A 62 7.37 -4.31 -4.67
N ILE A 63 8.50 -5.05 -4.73
CA ILE A 63 8.56 -6.38 -5.34
C ILE A 63 7.65 -7.36 -4.60
N LEU A 64 7.74 -7.41 -3.27
CA LEU A 64 6.92 -8.31 -2.45
C LEU A 64 5.43 -7.95 -2.54
N GLY A 65 5.10 -6.66 -2.49
CA GLY A 65 3.73 -6.18 -2.64
C GLY A 65 3.15 -6.52 -4.01
N PHE A 66 3.91 -6.31 -5.09
CA PHE A 66 3.50 -6.65 -6.44
C PHE A 66 3.31 -8.16 -6.64
N PHE A 67 4.22 -8.98 -6.11
CA PHE A 67 4.08 -10.44 -6.14
C PHE A 67 2.75 -10.91 -5.52
N LEU A 68 2.42 -10.42 -4.33
CA LEU A 68 1.14 -10.74 -3.70
C LEU A 68 -0.05 -10.17 -4.48
N PHE A 69 0.10 -9.01 -5.14
CA PHE A 69 -0.96 -8.46 -5.98
C PHE A 69 -1.24 -9.34 -7.20
N VAL A 70 -0.20 -9.89 -7.84
CA VAL A 70 -0.36 -10.87 -8.93
C VAL A 70 -1.08 -12.12 -8.42
N LEU A 71 -0.74 -12.63 -7.23
CA LEU A 71 -1.43 -13.77 -6.62
C LEU A 71 -2.93 -13.50 -6.40
N LEU A 72 -3.29 -12.29 -5.93
CA LEU A 72 -4.69 -11.84 -5.80
C LEU A 72 -5.40 -11.78 -7.16
N GLY A 73 -4.69 -11.37 -8.21
CA GLY A 73 -5.18 -11.35 -9.59
C GLY A 73 -5.49 -12.75 -10.10
N ILE A 74 -4.56 -13.69 -9.97
CA ILE A 74 -4.71 -15.09 -10.41
C ILE A 74 -5.90 -15.75 -9.70
N THR A 75 -5.98 -15.60 -8.37
CA THR A 75 -7.09 -16.17 -7.59
C THR A 75 -8.45 -15.51 -7.87
N SER A 76 -8.47 -14.39 -8.60
CA SER A 76 -9.71 -13.77 -9.05
C SER A 76 -10.23 -14.35 -10.37
N LEU A 77 -9.46 -15.16 -11.10
CA LEU A 77 -9.94 -15.81 -12.33
C LEU A 77 -11.03 -16.84 -11.99
N PRO A 78 -12.17 -16.89 -12.73
CA PRO A 78 -13.24 -17.84 -12.47
C PRO A 78 -12.77 -19.31 -12.41
N SER A 79 -11.82 -19.68 -13.28
CA SER A 79 -11.23 -21.02 -13.32
C SER A 79 -10.53 -21.40 -12.01
N VAL A 80 -9.83 -20.47 -11.37
CA VAL A 80 -9.13 -20.71 -10.10
C VAL A 80 -10.08 -20.55 -8.93
N SER A 81 -10.93 -19.52 -8.92
CA SER A 81 -11.83 -19.25 -7.80
C SER A 81 -12.85 -20.37 -7.58
N ASN A 82 -13.24 -21.08 -8.64
CA ASN A 82 -14.18 -22.19 -8.55
C ASN A 82 -13.53 -23.50 -8.06
N MET A 83 -12.19 -23.59 -8.04
CA MET A 83 -11.44 -24.76 -7.56
C MET A 83 -11.02 -24.64 -6.09
N VAL A 84 -11.16 -23.47 -5.50
CA VAL A 84 -10.65 -23.14 -4.16
C VAL A 84 -11.81 -23.07 -3.17
N ASN A 85 -11.63 -23.64 -1.97
CA ASN A 85 -12.67 -23.58 -0.95
C ASN A 85 -12.89 -22.13 -0.47
N TRP A 86 -14.10 -21.80 -0.02
CA TRP A 86 -14.44 -20.44 0.39
C TRP A 86 -13.56 -19.90 1.53
N ARG A 87 -13.08 -20.78 2.44
CA ARG A 87 -12.14 -20.42 3.50
C ARG A 87 -10.78 -19.97 2.95
N GLU A 88 -10.27 -20.70 1.95
CA GLU A 88 -9.00 -20.40 1.28
C GLU A 88 -9.13 -19.14 0.43
N PHE A 89 -10.22 -19.02 -0.33
CA PHE A 89 -10.50 -17.82 -1.11
C PHE A 89 -10.59 -16.57 -0.23
N ARG A 90 -11.27 -16.66 0.91
CA ARG A 90 -11.36 -15.58 1.90
C ARG A 90 -9.99 -15.27 2.51
N PHE A 91 -9.16 -16.27 2.79
CA PHE A 91 -7.80 -16.04 3.28
C PHE A 91 -6.98 -15.23 2.28
N VAL A 92 -6.96 -15.65 1.01
CA VAL A 92 -6.21 -14.95 -0.03
C VAL A 92 -6.77 -13.54 -0.25
N GLN A 93 -8.04 -13.41 -0.62
CA GLN A 93 -8.61 -12.11 -0.99
C GLN A 93 -8.74 -11.13 0.18
N SER A 94 -8.86 -11.61 1.42
CA SER A 94 -8.97 -10.73 2.59
C SER A 94 -7.63 -10.55 3.31
N LYS A 95 -7.00 -11.62 3.80
CA LYS A 95 -5.78 -11.50 4.63
C LYS A 95 -4.58 -11.08 3.78
N LEU A 96 -4.33 -11.77 2.67
CA LEU A 96 -3.26 -11.38 1.75
C LEU A 96 -3.61 -10.06 1.04
N GLY A 97 -4.89 -9.78 0.78
CA GLY A 97 -5.36 -8.49 0.28
C GLY A 97 -4.92 -7.29 1.12
N TYR A 98 -5.16 -7.32 2.45
CA TYR A 98 -4.71 -6.28 3.35
C TYR A 98 -3.18 -6.26 3.51
N LEU A 99 -2.52 -7.42 3.49
CA LEU A 99 -1.06 -7.49 3.52
C LEU A 99 -0.42 -6.80 2.31
N THR A 100 -0.95 -7.04 1.12
CA THR A 100 -0.54 -6.34 -0.12
C THR A 100 -0.72 -4.83 0.03
N LEU A 101 -1.86 -4.38 0.56
CA LEU A 101 -2.10 -2.95 0.78
C LEU A 101 -1.09 -2.34 1.76
N ILE A 102 -0.75 -3.04 2.85
CA ILE A 102 0.27 -2.61 3.81
C ILE A 102 1.64 -2.49 3.13
N LEU A 103 2.07 -3.51 2.39
CA LEU A 103 3.36 -3.51 1.70
C LEU A 103 3.46 -2.41 0.63
N CYS A 104 2.42 -2.21 -0.19
CA CYS A 104 2.39 -1.15 -1.19
C CYS A 104 2.35 0.26 -0.54
N THR A 105 1.66 0.41 0.58
CA THR A 105 1.65 1.67 1.35
C THR A 105 3.02 1.93 1.97
N ALA A 106 3.65 0.91 2.55
CA ALA A 106 4.99 1.00 3.10
C ALA A 106 6.03 1.31 2.00
N HIS A 107 5.93 0.69 0.82
CA HIS A 107 6.77 0.97 -0.35
C HIS A 107 6.76 2.47 -0.70
N THR A 108 5.59 3.09 -0.77
CA THR A 108 5.47 4.52 -1.10
C THR A 108 5.88 5.44 0.06
N MET A 109 5.67 5.02 1.31
CA MET A 109 6.11 5.76 2.50
C MET A 109 7.64 5.78 2.63
N VAL A 110 8.29 4.62 2.49
CA VAL A 110 9.75 4.49 2.55
C VAL A 110 10.40 5.22 1.37
N TYR A 111 9.79 5.20 0.18
CA TYR A 111 10.21 6.01 -0.96
C TYR A 111 10.20 7.52 -0.64
N GLY A 112 9.18 8.01 0.06
CA GLY A 112 9.11 9.41 0.49
C GLY A 112 10.16 9.78 1.54
N GLY A 113 10.49 8.87 2.45
CA GLY A 113 11.60 8.97 3.40
C GLY A 113 11.74 10.35 4.06
N LYS A 114 12.96 10.90 4.08
CA LYS A 114 13.24 12.24 4.63
C LYS A 114 12.66 13.40 3.83
N LYS A 115 12.20 13.16 2.59
CA LYS A 115 11.60 14.19 1.72
C LYS A 115 10.09 14.38 1.97
N PHE A 116 9.47 13.45 2.71
CA PHE A 116 8.02 13.41 2.92
C PHE A 116 7.44 14.72 3.50
N LEU A 117 8.16 15.37 4.41
CA LEU A 117 7.75 16.63 5.07
C LEU A 117 8.74 17.78 4.83
N SER A 118 9.64 17.64 3.85
CA SER A 118 10.61 18.69 3.59
C SER A 118 9.92 19.93 3.01
N PRO A 119 10.13 21.14 3.57
CA PRO A 119 9.58 22.39 3.02
C PRO A 119 9.97 22.60 1.55
N SER A 120 11.16 22.11 1.15
CA SER A 120 11.64 22.15 -0.23
C SER A 120 10.86 21.26 -1.21
N SER A 121 10.06 20.31 -0.71
CA SER A 121 9.21 19.44 -1.53
C SER A 121 7.83 20.06 -1.82
N LEU A 122 7.47 21.16 -1.15
CA LEU A 122 6.20 21.86 -1.35
C LEU A 122 6.35 22.87 -2.49
N ARG A 123 6.01 22.44 -3.70
CA ARG A 123 5.91 23.37 -4.83
C ARG A 123 4.56 24.07 -4.75
N TRP A 124 4.58 25.38 -4.54
CA TRP A 124 3.39 26.23 -4.50
C TRP A 124 2.37 25.80 -3.43
N TYR A 125 2.88 25.44 -2.24
CA TYR A 125 2.11 24.93 -1.10
C TYR A 125 1.37 23.59 -1.35
N LEU A 126 1.50 22.99 -2.53
CA LEU A 126 0.88 21.70 -2.82
C LEU A 126 1.84 20.56 -2.42
N PRO A 127 1.39 19.58 -1.60
CA PRO A 127 2.18 18.40 -1.32
C PRO A 127 2.38 17.57 -2.60
N SER A 128 3.51 16.86 -2.67
CA SER A 128 3.82 15.98 -3.80
C SER A 128 2.72 14.93 -4.03
N ALA A 129 2.47 14.57 -5.28
CA ALA A 129 1.36 13.68 -5.68
C ALA A 129 1.30 12.34 -4.90
N TYR A 130 2.46 11.77 -4.54
CA TYR A 130 2.48 10.51 -3.76
C TYR A 130 1.94 10.67 -2.32
N VAL A 131 2.09 11.85 -1.70
CA VAL A 131 1.54 12.15 -0.37
C VAL A 131 0.01 12.20 -0.44
N ILE A 132 -0.52 12.82 -1.50
CA ILE A 132 -1.97 12.87 -1.74
C ILE A 132 -2.52 11.45 -1.98
N ALA A 133 -1.83 10.66 -2.79
CA ALA A 133 -2.21 9.27 -3.07
C ALA A 133 -2.19 8.37 -1.81
N LEU A 134 -1.37 8.69 -0.82
CA LEU A 134 -1.26 7.95 0.45
C LEU A 134 -2.41 8.19 1.43
N ILE A 135 -3.20 9.26 1.25
CA ILE A 135 -4.31 9.59 2.18
C ILE A 135 -5.32 8.44 2.26
N ILE A 136 -5.77 7.92 1.12
CA ILE A 136 -6.80 6.87 1.07
C ILE A 136 -6.28 5.55 1.66
N PRO A 137 -5.12 4.99 1.21
CA PRO A 137 -4.57 3.77 1.79
C PRO A 137 -4.33 3.87 3.30
N CYS A 138 -3.74 4.97 3.78
CA CYS A 138 -3.50 5.16 5.22
C CYS A 138 -4.81 5.20 6.01
N THR A 139 -5.83 5.92 5.52
CA THR A 139 -7.15 5.98 6.18
C THR A 139 -7.78 4.58 6.28
N VAL A 140 -7.73 3.80 5.20
CA VAL A 140 -8.25 2.41 5.18
C VAL A 140 -7.50 1.53 6.19
N LEU A 141 -6.18 1.64 6.28
CA LEU A 141 -5.37 0.86 7.21
C LEU A 141 -5.64 1.25 8.67
N VAL A 142 -5.79 2.54 8.98
CA VAL A 142 -6.13 3.03 10.33
C VAL A 142 -7.50 2.52 10.76
N ILE A 143 -8.53 2.67 9.91
CA ILE A 143 -9.87 2.14 10.20
C ILE A 143 -9.81 0.63 10.40
N LYS A 144 -9.07 -0.07 9.54
CA LYS A 144 -8.91 -1.52 9.66
C LYS A 144 -8.24 -1.92 10.96
N PHE A 145 -7.22 -1.19 11.39
CA PHE A 145 -6.53 -1.40 12.65
C PHE A 145 -7.49 -1.24 13.85
N ILE A 146 -8.30 -0.18 13.86
CA ILE A 146 -9.33 0.05 14.89
C ILE A 146 -10.34 -1.11 14.93
N LEU A 147 -10.79 -1.60 13.77
CA LEU A 147 -11.75 -2.71 13.68
C LEU A 147 -11.19 -4.06 14.15
N ILE A 148 -9.86 -4.23 14.16
CA ILE A 148 -9.19 -5.46 14.65
C ILE A 148 -9.05 -5.45 16.18
N LEU A 149 -9.18 -4.30 16.84
CA LEU A 149 -9.07 -4.21 18.29
C LEU A 149 -10.12 -5.12 18.95
N PRO A 150 -9.73 -5.90 19.99
CA PRO A 150 -10.57 -6.96 20.55
C PRO A 150 -11.91 -6.44 21.10
N CYS A 151 -11.97 -5.17 21.53
CA CYS A 151 -13.20 -4.53 22.00
C CYS A 151 -14.24 -4.39 20.88
N ILE A 152 -13.80 -4.03 19.67
CA ILE A 152 -14.66 -3.80 18.52
C ILE A 152 -14.89 -5.11 17.76
N ASP A 153 -13.87 -5.94 17.57
CA ASP A 153 -13.99 -7.20 16.84
C ASP A 153 -14.95 -8.19 17.52
N LYS A 154 -14.96 -8.27 18.85
CA LYS A 154 -15.95 -9.08 19.60
C LYS A 154 -17.38 -8.61 19.34
N THR A 155 -17.59 -7.30 19.35
CA THR A 155 -18.91 -6.69 19.09
C THR A 155 -19.34 -6.95 17.65
N LEU A 156 -18.42 -6.78 16.68
CA LEU A 156 -18.65 -7.04 15.27
C LEU A 156 -18.95 -8.53 15.00
N THR A 157 -18.27 -9.43 15.70
CA THR A 157 -18.49 -10.88 15.59
C THR A 157 -19.88 -11.26 16.10
N ARG A 158 -20.32 -10.69 17.23
CA ARG A 158 -21.70 -10.85 17.72
C ARG A 158 -22.73 -10.36 16.71
N ILE A 159 -22.52 -9.17 16.14
CA ILE A 159 -23.43 -8.62 15.10
C ILE A 159 -23.48 -9.56 13.88
N ARG A 160 -22.34 -10.08 13.43
CA ARG A 160 -22.28 -11.05 12.30
C ARG A 160 -22.98 -12.39 12.60
N GLN A 161 -23.10 -12.75 13.87
CA GLN A 161 -23.85 -13.93 14.33
C GLN A 161 -25.34 -13.63 14.56
N GLY A 162 -25.81 -12.43 14.24
CA GLY A 162 -27.23 -12.04 14.36
C GLY A 162 -27.59 -11.41 15.70
N TRP A 163 -26.63 -10.86 16.45
CA TRP A 163 -26.94 -10.17 17.71
C TRP A 163 -27.74 -8.88 17.46
N GLU A 164 -28.95 -8.84 18.02
CA GLU A 164 -29.83 -7.67 18.04
C GLU A 164 -29.78 -7.01 19.42
N ARG A 165 -29.74 -5.67 19.47
CA ARG A 165 -29.81 -4.93 20.73
C ARG A 165 -31.21 -5.11 21.30
N THR A 166 -31.30 -5.74 22.46
CA THR A 166 -32.57 -5.84 23.21
C THR A 166 -33.04 -4.41 23.51
N SER A 167 -34.13 -3.98 22.88
CA SER A 167 -34.84 -2.77 23.30
C SER A 167 -35.29 -3.00 24.74
N LYS A 168 -34.98 -2.06 25.64
CA LYS A 168 -35.59 -2.08 26.98
C LYS A 168 -37.11 -2.06 26.77
N PRO A 169 -37.88 -2.95 27.42
CA PRO A 169 -39.32 -2.77 27.43
C PRO A 169 -39.59 -1.41 28.06
N THR A 170 -40.25 -0.53 27.32
CA THR A 170 -40.97 0.60 27.91
C THR A 170 -41.90 0.00 28.96
N SER A 171 -41.71 0.39 30.22
CA SER A 171 -42.59 0.04 31.32
C SER A 171 -43.97 0.67 31.08
N ASN A 172 -44.78 0.02 30.25
CA ASN A 172 -46.19 0.33 30.14
C ASN A 172 -46.93 -0.31 31.31
N GLY A 173 -47.51 0.54 32.15
CA GLY A 173 -48.76 0.28 32.84
C GLY A 173 -48.68 -0.67 34.05
N GLN A 174 -48.30 -0.14 35.21
CA GLN A 174 -48.89 -0.61 36.46
C GLN A 174 -50.35 -0.14 36.49
N TYR A 175 -51.26 -1.01 36.09
CA TYR A 175 -52.62 -1.03 36.62
C TYR A 175 -52.65 -2.10 37.71
N LEU A 176 -52.78 -1.67 38.97
CA LEU A 176 -53.65 -2.19 40.03
C LEU A 176 -53.33 -1.45 41.33
#